data_AF-A0A3D0KJ91-F1
#
_entry.id   AF-A0A3D0KJ91-F1
#
_cell.length_a   1.000
_cell.length_b   1.000
_cell.length_c   1.000
_cell.angle_alpha   90.00
_cell.angle_beta   90.00
_cell.angle_gamma   90.00
#
_symmetry.space_group_name_H-M   'P 1'
#
loop_
_entity.id
_entity.type
_entity.pdbx_description
1 polymer ?
#
loop_
_entity_poly.entity_id
_entity_poly.type
_entity_poly.pdbx_seq_one_letter_code
_entity_poly.pdbx_strand_id
1 'polypeptide(L)'
;MAALDYLRNHGLHADPLPGERLYVWPSENITDDIRIWIRSHKAALLRELVPANDNRRMAWRVLRDGKPMTMLGKIMSYEEALESAKARWPHNSIVVEEYAQRITPSN
;
A
#
# COMPACT_ATOMS: atom_id res chain seq x y z
N MET A 1 -15.38 17.99 -0.11
CA MET A 1 -15.68 16.55 -0.26
C MET A 1 -14.51 15.92 -0.98
N ALA A 2 -13.88 14.91 -0.41
CA ALA A 2 -12.82 14.16 -1.10
C ALA A 2 -13.43 13.36 -2.26
N ALA A 3 -12.70 13.17 -3.35
CA ALA A 3 -13.19 12.40 -4.48
C ALA A 3 -13.46 10.93 -4.09
N LEU A 4 -12.70 10.41 -3.12
CA LEU A 4 -12.95 9.09 -2.53
C LEU A 4 -14.21 9.03 -1.67
N ASP A 5 -14.57 10.11 -0.95
CA ASP A 5 -15.81 10.14 -0.18
C ASP A 5 -17.04 10.13 -1.08
N TYR A 6 -16.95 10.75 -2.26
CA TYR A 6 -18.01 10.67 -3.27
C TYR A 6 -18.23 9.21 -3.71
N LEU A 7 -17.17 8.48 -4.04
CA LEU A 7 -17.28 7.06 -4.40
C LEU A 7 -17.87 6.23 -3.25
N ARG A 8 -17.40 6.43 -2.02
CA ARG A 8 -17.92 5.73 -0.83
C ARG A 8 -19.41 6.00 -0.60
N ASN A 9 -19.85 7.24 -0.80
CA ASN A 9 -21.25 7.62 -0.67
C ASN A 9 -22.14 6.98 -1.75
N HIS A 10 -21.56 6.64 -2.90
CA HIS A 10 -22.20 5.86 -3.96
C HIS A 10 -22.01 4.34 -3.80
N GLY A 11 -21.49 3.86 -2.66
CA GLY A 11 -21.25 2.43 -2.41
C GLY A 11 -20.18 1.85 -3.33
N LEU A 12 -19.23 2.67 -3.77
CA LEU A 12 -18.12 2.31 -4.64
C LEU A 12 -16.81 2.42 -3.88
N HIS A 13 -15.95 1.46 -4.15
CA HIS A 13 -14.58 1.39 -3.69
C HIS A 13 -13.64 1.61 -4.87
N ALA A 14 -12.53 2.31 -4.62
CA ALA A 14 -11.50 2.51 -5.60
C ALA A 14 -10.12 2.21 -5.01
N ASP A 15 -9.31 1.49 -5.78
CA ASP A 15 -7.91 1.22 -5.49
C ASP A 15 -7.05 1.64 -6.67
N PRO A 16 -5.85 2.18 -6.43
CA PRO A 16 -4.89 2.47 -7.47
C PRO A 16 -4.24 1.19 -7.98
N LEU A 17 -4.12 1.08 -9.30
CA LEU A 17 -3.38 0.03 -10.00
C LEU A 17 -2.03 0.57 -10.51
N PRO A 18 -1.03 -0.30 -10.73
CA PRO A 18 0.24 0.09 -11.33
C PRO A 18 0.04 0.81 -12.68
N GLY A 19 0.87 1.83 -12.92
CA GLY A 19 0.82 2.62 -14.16
C GLY A 19 -0.35 3.62 -14.21
N GLU A 20 -0.64 4.30 -13.10
CA GLU A 20 -1.66 5.36 -13.01
C GLU A 20 -3.06 4.87 -13.42
N ARG A 21 -3.36 3.63 -13.08
CA ARG A 21 -4.66 3.03 -13.33
C ARG A 21 -5.50 3.08 -12.06
N LEU A 22 -6.81 3.06 -12.22
CA LEU A 22 -7.77 3.05 -11.13
C LEU A 22 -8.65 1.82 -11.30
N TYR A 23 -8.72 0.98 -10.27
CA TYR A 23 -9.68 -0.11 -10.16
C TYR A 23 -10.86 0.39 -9.34
N VAL A 24 -12.09 0.19 -9.83
CA VAL A 24 -13.31 0.61 -9.14
C VAL A 24 -14.29 -0.55 -9.11
N TRP A 25 -14.86 -0.85 -7.94
CA TRP A 25 -15.82 -1.94 -7.72
C TRP A 25 -16.83 -1.54 -6.62
N PRO A 26 -18.00 -2.19 -6.51
CA PRO A 26 -18.56 -3.23 -7.39
C PRO A 26 -19.00 -2.67 -8.75
N SER A 27 -18.83 -3.43 -9.83
CA SER A 27 -19.23 -3.00 -11.18
C SER A 27 -20.74 -2.76 -11.33
N GLU A 28 -21.54 -3.39 -10.47
CA GLU A 28 -23.00 -3.28 -10.44
C GLU A 28 -23.47 -1.87 -10.07
N ASN A 29 -22.69 -1.14 -9.26
CA ASN A 29 -22.98 0.23 -8.86
C ASN A 29 -22.34 1.28 -9.78
N ILE A 30 -21.59 0.85 -10.81
CA ILE A 30 -20.95 1.77 -11.76
C ILE A 30 -21.95 2.07 -12.87
N THR A 31 -22.71 3.15 -12.69
CA THR A 31 -23.54 3.72 -13.75
C THR A 31 -22.70 4.50 -14.77
N ASP A 32 -23.25 4.75 -15.96
CA ASP A 32 -22.56 5.52 -17.00
C ASP A 32 -22.19 6.95 -16.54
N ASP A 33 -23.05 7.61 -15.78
CA ASP A 33 -22.77 8.92 -15.16
C ASP A 33 -21.56 8.85 -14.22
N ILE A 34 -21.50 7.84 -13.36
CA ILE A 34 -20.37 7.61 -12.46
C ILE A 34 -19.10 7.33 -13.26
N ARG A 35 -19.20 6.58 -14.36
CA ARG A 35 -18.06 6.28 -15.24
C ARG A 35 -17.50 7.54 -15.90
N ILE A 36 -18.37 8.45 -16.36
CA ILE A 36 -17.97 9.76 -16.89
C ILE A 36 -17.33 10.59 -15.78
N TRP A 37 -17.93 10.62 -14.59
CA TRP A 37 -17.41 11.35 -13.44
C TRP A 37 -16.02 10.88 -13.02
N ILE A 38 -15.80 9.55 -12.91
CA ILE A 38 -14.51 8.93 -12.58
C ILE A 38 -13.45 9.32 -13.61
N ARG A 39 -13.79 9.34 -14.90
CA ARG A 39 -12.83 9.73 -15.95
C ARG A 39 -12.41 11.19 -15.81
N SER A 40 -13.34 12.09 -15.55
CA SER A 40 -13.06 13.52 -15.36
C SER A 40 -12.31 13.81 -14.07
N HIS A 41 -12.52 13.02 -13.02
CA HIS A 41 -11.90 13.19 -11.70
C HIS A 41 -10.75 12.21 -11.41
N LYS A 42 -10.29 11.45 -12.43
CA LYS A 42 -9.26 10.42 -12.29
C LYS A 42 -7.98 10.96 -11.63
N ALA A 43 -7.52 12.15 -12.05
CA ALA A 43 -6.30 12.74 -11.52
C ALA A 43 -6.43 13.10 -10.02
N ALA A 44 -7.61 13.56 -9.59
CA ALA A 44 -7.88 13.84 -8.18
C ALA A 44 -7.96 12.55 -7.36
N LEU A 45 -8.67 11.54 -7.87
CA LEU A 45 -8.74 10.20 -7.26
C LEU A 45 -7.35 9.58 -7.09
N LEU A 46 -6.51 9.65 -8.12
CA LEU A 46 -5.13 9.16 -8.04
C LEU A 46 -4.33 9.95 -7.01
N ARG A 47 -4.42 11.29 -6.95
CA ARG A 47 -3.70 12.08 -5.92
C ARG A 47 -4.11 11.70 -4.50
N GLU A 48 -5.39 11.46 -4.27
CA GLU A 48 -5.89 11.01 -2.96
C GLU A 48 -5.46 9.56 -2.64
N LEU A 49 -5.29 8.71 -3.66
CA LEU A 49 -4.87 7.32 -3.51
C LEU A 49 -3.35 7.09 -3.53
N VAL A 50 -2.56 8.02 -4.07
CA VAL A 50 -1.09 7.99 -4.08
C VAL A 50 -0.49 7.82 -2.68
N PRO A 51 -0.92 8.56 -1.63
CA PRO A 51 -0.39 8.32 -0.29
C PRO A 51 -0.78 6.95 0.30
N ALA A 52 -1.89 6.35 -0.15
CA ALA A 52 -2.32 5.02 0.29
C ALA A 52 -1.57 3.87 -0.42
N ASN A 53 -0.99 4.14 -1.59
CA ASN A 53 -0.31 3.19 -2.45
C ASN A 53 1.13 3.58 -2.72
N ASP A 54 1.82 4.09 -1.70
CA ASP A 54 3.27 4.15 -1.75
C ASP A 54 3.79 2.70 -1.86
N ASN A 55 3.92 2.24 -3.11
CA ASN A 55 4.45 0.93 -3.50
C ASN A 55 5.92 0.78 -3.13
N ARG A 56 6.52 1.79 -2.49
CA ARG A 56 7.77 1.64 -1.77
C ARG A 56 7.56 0.58 -0.70
N ARG A 57 8.11 -0.58 -1.01
CA ARG A 57 8.30 -1.65 -0.05
C ARG A 57 9.66 -1.43 0.59
N MET A 58 9.71 -1.57 1.90
CA MET A 58 10.97 -1.58 2.63
C MET A 58 11.34 -3.02 2.93
N ALA A 59 12.59 -3.36 2.64
CA ALA A 59 13.17 -4.62 3.03
C ALA A 59 13.83 -4.44 4.40
N TRP A 60 13.48 -5.30 5.34
CA TRP A 60 14.06 -5.36 6.66
C TRP A 60 14.86 -6.64 6.80
N ARG A 61 16.06 -6.55 7.37
CA ARG A 61 16.80 -7.75 7.74
C ARG A 61 16.37 -8.14 9.14
N VAL A 62 15.90 -9.36 9.30
CA VAL A 62 15.41 -9.89 10.58
C VAL A 62 16.31 -11.06 10.96
N LEU A 63 16.92 -10.99 12.13
CA LEU A 63 17.67 -12.09 12.72
C LEU A 63 16.69 -12.91 13.57
N ARG A 64 16.51 -14.18 13.18
CA ARG A 64 15.72 -15.17 13.92
C ARG A 64 16.66 -16.24 14.45
N ASP A 65 16.83 -16.32 15.77
CA ASP A 65 17.81 -17.22 16.42
C ASP A 65 19.21 -17.12 15.80
N GLY A 66 19.64 -15.89 15.49
CA GLY A 66 20.93 -15.60 14.84
C GLY A 66 20.98 -15.89 13.33
N LYS A 67 19.91 -16.39 12.71
CA LYS A 67 19.83 -16.59 11.26
C LYS A 67 19.19 -15.38 10.58
N PRO A 68 19.86 -14.76 9.58
CA PRO A 68 19.30 -13.62 8.86
C PRO A 68 18.20 -14.07 7.89
N MET A 69 17.10 -13.33 7.88
CA MET A 69 16.00 -13.43 6.93
C MET A 69 15.62 -12.03 6.43
N THR A 70 15.00 -11.95 5.26
CA THR A 70 14.50 -10.68 4.70
C THR A 70 12.99 -10.62 4.86
N MET A 71 12.50 -9.60 5.56
CA MET A 71 11.07 -9.27 5.66
C MET A 71 10.75 -8.11 4.72
N LEU A 72 9.85 -8.34 3.78
CA LEU A 72 9.30 -7.29 2.92
C LEU A 72 8.02 -6.74 3.54
N GLY A 73 7.95 -5.42 3.69
CA GLY A 73 6.79 -4.73 4.23
C GLY A 73 6.54 -3.40 3.53
N LYS A 74 5.45 -2.72 3.91
CA LYS A 74 5.27 -1.30 3.59
C LYS A 74 6.43 -0.48 4.20
N ILE A 75 6.62 0.77 3.76
CA ILE A 75 7.41 1.71 4.56
C ILE A 75 6.76 1.77 5.93
N MET A 76 7.55 1.43 6.93
CA MET A 76 7.16 1.42 8.33
C MET A 76 8.40 1.82 9.13
N SER A 77 8.22 2.23 10.37
CA SER A 77 9.30 2.52 11.31
C SER A 77 9.96 1.22 11.82
N TYR A 78 11.10 1.37 12.49
CA TYR A 78 11.79 0.24 13.15
C TYR A 78 10.88 -0.51 14.12
N GLU A 79 10.09 0.22 14.91
CA GLU A 79 9.21 -0.35 15.93
C GLU A 79 8.08 -1.16 15.28
N GLU A 80 7.43 -0.61 14.26
CA GLU A 80 6.39 -1.29 13.49
C GLU A 80 6.93 -2.55 12.77
N ALA A 81 8.18 -2.50 12.29
CA ALA A 81 8.84 -3.66 11.70
C ALA A 81 9.15 -4.74 12.74
N LEU A 82 9.60 -4.35 13.93
CA LEU A 82 9.84 -5.27 15.03
C LEU A 82 8.55 -5.92 15.52
N GLU A 83 7.47 -5.15 15.67
CA GLU A 83 6.14 -5.68 16.00
C GLU A 83 5.62 -6.63 14.92
N SER A 84 5.74 -6.26 13.65
CA SER A 84 5.35 -7.10 12.52
C SER A 84 6.14 -8.42 12.49
N ALA A 85 7.44 -8.36 12.78
CA ALA A 85 8.31 -9.54 12.84
C ALA A 85 7.96 -10.43 14.05
N LYS A 86 7.72 -9.84 15.23
CA LYS A 86 7.28 -10.57 16.43
C LYS A 86 5.90 -11.20 16.23
N ALA A 87 4.97 -10.52 15.58
CA ALA A 87 3.65 -11.06 15.26
C ALA A 87 3.73 -12.26 14.29
N ARG A 88 4.66 -12.23 13.32
CA ARG A 88 4.91 -13.36 12.40
C ARG A 88 5.66 -14.51 13.07
N TRP A 89 6.54 -14.23 14.02
CA TRP A 89 7.40 -15.21 14.67
C TRP A 89 7.44 -15.03 16.20
N PRO A 90 6.34 -15.35 16.91
CA PRO A 90 6.20 -15.06 18.34
C PRO A 90 7.08 -15.90 19.28
N HIS A 91 7.71 -16.98 18.80
CA HIS A 91 8.45 -17.95 19.61
C HIS A 91 9.97 -17.89 19.45
N ASN A 92 10.51 -16.85 18.81
CA ASN A 92 11.93 -16.77 18.49
C ASN A 92 12.52 -15.43 18.97
N SER A 93 13.82 -15.41 19.26
CA SER A 93 14.52 -14.15 19.48
C SER A 93 14.59 -13.38 18.16
N ILE A 94 13.75 -12.36 18.02
CA ILE A 94 13.64 -11.51 16.84
C ILE A 94 14.38 -10.21 17.09
N VAL A 95 15.39 -9.95 16.26
CA VAL A 95 16.04 -8.64 16.14
C VAL A 95 15.86 -8.16 14.71
N VAL A 96 15.44 -6.90 14.55
CA VAL A 96 15.37 -6.26 13.22
C VAL A 96 16.62 -5.39 13.06
N GLU A 97 17.22 -5.44 11.89
CA GLU A 97 18.27 -4.56 11.43
C GLU A 97 17.74 -3.77 10.23
N GLU A 98 17.95 -2.45 10.25
CA GLU A 98 17.57 -1.58 9.13
C GLU A 98 18.44 -1.92 7.92
N TYR A 99 17.87 -2.61 6.94
CA TYR A 99 18.53 -2.88 5.67
C TYR A 99 18.10 -1.79 4.68
N ALA A 100 18.64 -0.59 4.85
CA ALA A 100 18.39 0.55 3.98
C ALA A 100 19.04 0.38 2.60
N GLN A 101 18.65 -0.65 1.84
CA GLN A 101 18.77 -0.59 0.39
C GLN A 101 17.57 0.18 -0.14
N ARG A 102 17.79 1.48 -0.38
CA ARG A 102 17.01 2.23 -1.35
C ARG A 102 17.04 1.41 -2.64
N ILE A 103 15.96 0.68 -2.92
CA ILE A 103 15.76 0.05 -4.21
C ILE A 103 15.41 1.21 -5.15
N THR A 104 16.43 1.95 -5.58
CA THR A 104 16.30 2.83 -6.74
C THR A 104 15.81 1.96 -7.89
N PRO A 105 14.69 2.30 -8.54
CA PRO A 105 14.39 1.66 -9.81
C PRO A 105 15.56 1.98 -10.75
N SER A 106 16.33 0.95 -11.12
CA SER A 106 17.28 1.08 -12.23
C SER A 106 16.49 1.45 -13.47
N ASN A 107 16.93 2.55 -14.07
CA ASN A 107 16.40 3.19 -15.29
C ASN A 107 16.33 2.22 -16.47
#